data_AF-A9YSG9-F1
#
_entry.id   AF-A9YSG9-F1
#
_cell.length_a   1.000
_cell.length_b   1.000
_cell.length_c   1.000
_cell.angle_alpha   90.00
_cell.angle_beta   90.00
_cell.angle_gamma   90.00
#
_symmetry.space_group_name_H-M   'P 1'
#
loop_
_entity.id
_entity.type
_entity.pdbx_description
1 polymer ?
#
loop_
_entity_poly.entity_id
_entity_poly.type
_entity_poly.pdbx_seq_one_letter_code
_entity_poly.pdbx_strand_id
1 'polypeptide(L)'
;PTWMIGIILLFLTMGTAFLGYVLPWGQMSFWGATVISNLLSAIPYLGDTLVKWLWGGFSVDNATLTRFFELHFLLPFILAAMTMIHLLFLHQTGSNNPLGLKSNLDKIPFHPYFSIKDLMGMMITLMMFIMLTLWEPRLLGDPENFIPTSPLVTQVHIQPEWYFLFAYAILR
;
A
#
# COMPACT_ATOMS: atom_id res chain seq x y z
N PRO A 1 -16.37 13.70 6.10
CA PRO A 1 -15.55 12.93 7.08
C PRO A 1 -15.04 11.59 6.52
N THR A 2 -15.95 10.71 6.08
CA THR A 2 -15.63 9.39 5.51
C THR A 2 -14.58 9.44 4.40
N TRP A 3 -14.72 10.36 3.45
CA TRP A 3 -13.76 10.56 2.35
C TRP A 3 -12.34 10.88 2.83
N MET A 4 -12.17 11.80 3.79
CA MET A 4 -10.85 12.17 4.30
C MET A 4 -10.18 10.99 5.01
N ILE A 5 -10.94 10.17 5.75
CA ILE A 5 -10.41 8.93 6.32
C ILE A 5 -10.04 7.92 5.23
N GLY A 6 -10.81 7.86 4.14
CA GLY A 6 -10.46 7.04 2.97
C GLY A 6 -9.12 7.43 2.33
N ILE A 7 -8.84 8.73 2.21
CA ILE A 7 -7.53 9.22 1.74
C ILE A 7 -6.42 8.79 2.70
N ILE A 8 -6.63 8.90 4.02
CA ILE A 8 -5.62 8.47 5.00
C ILE A 8 -5.38 6.95 4.90
N LEU A 9 -6.44 6.15 4.78
CA LEU A 9 -6.34 4.70 4.57
C LEU A 9 -5.56 4.36 3.29
N LEU A 10 -5.79 5.08 2.21
CA LEU A 10 -5.03 4.91 0.96
C LEU A 10 -3.53 5.11 1.18
N PHE A 11 -3.12 6.23 1.78
CA PHE A 11 -1.71 6.51 2.04
C PHE A 11 -1.08 5.53 3.04
N LEU A 12 -1.81 5.13 4.08
CA LEU A 12 -1.33 4.11 5.03
C LEU A 12 -1.13 2.74 4.33
N THR A 13 -2.03 2.36 3.43
CA THR A 13 -1.93 1.11 2.67
C THR A 13 -0.75 1.15 1.70
N MET A 14 -0.56 2.26 0.98
CA MET A 14 0.61 2.49 0.13
C MET A 14 1.91 2.40 0.94
N GLY A 15 1.98 3.06 2.09
CA GLY A 15 3.14 2.99 2.99
C GLY A 15 3.41 1.56 3.48
N THR A 16 2.37 0.83 3.88
CA THR A 16 2.47 -0.56 4.35
C THR A 16 2.99 -1.48 3.25
N ALA A 17 2.45 -1.36 2.02
CA ALA A 17 2.87 -2.15 0.87
C ALA A 17 4.32 -1.87 0.49
N PHE A 18 4.73 -0.60 0.44
CA PHE A 18 6.11 -0.20 0.18
C PHE A 18 7.06 -0.80 1.22
N LEU A 19 6.78 -0.65 2.52
CA LEU A 19 7.63 -1.21 3.57
C LEU A 19 7.74 -2.74 3.46
N GLY A 20 6.63 -3.42 3.15
CA GLY A 20 6.61 -4.87 2.94
C GLY A 20 7.45 -5.31 1.75
N TYR A 21 7.41 -4.52 0.67
CA TYR A 21 8.22 -4.77 -0.52
C TYR A 21 9.73 -4.66 -0.28
N VAL A 22 10.16 -3.92 0.73
CA VAL A 22 11.58 -3.81 1.08
C VAL A 22 12.11 -5.07 1.79
N LEU A 23 11.24 -5.82 2.49
CA LEU A 23 11.66 -6.90 3.39
C LEU A 23 12.36 -8.11 2.74
N PRO A 24 12.03 -8.55 1.51
CA PRO A 24 12.76 -9.62 0.83
C PRO A 24 14.23 -9.30 0.55
N TRP A 25 14.60 -8.02 0.59
CA TRP A 25 15.98 -7.53 0.43
C TRP A 25 16.64 -7.92 -0.91
N GLY A 26 15.84 -7.99 -1.97
CA GLY A 26 16.32 -8.12 -3.35
C GLY A 26 16.78 -6.79 -3.96
N GLN A 27 17.21 -6.84 -5.22
CA GLN A 27 17.69 -5.65 -5.94
C GLN A 27 16.63 -4.54 -6.03
N MET A 28 15.40 -4.88 -6.46
CA MET A 28 14.31 -3.90 -6.56
C MET A 28 13.87 -3.40 -5.19
N SER A 29 13.84 -4.26 -4.17
CA SER A 29 13.57 -3.88 -2.78
C SER A 29 14.56 -2.80 -2.29
N PHE A 30 15.86 -3.03 -2.46
CA PHE A 30 16.91 -2.13 -1.96
C PHE A 30 16.95 -0.80 -2.72
N TRP A 31 16.92 -0.85 -4.05
CA TRP A 31 16.95 0.37 -4.87
C TRP A 31 15.64 1.15 -4.79
N GLY A 32 14.50 0.47 -4.72
CA GLY A 32 13.20 1.08 -4.44
C GLY A 32 13.20 1.79 -3.09
N ALA A 33 13.73 1.16 -2.04
CA ALA A 33 13.91 1.80 -0.73
C ALA A 33 14.75 3.08 -0.85
N THR A 34 15.89 2.99 -1.54
CA THR A 34 16.82 4.10 -1.73
C THR A 34 16.18 5.27 -2.48
N VAL A 35 15.54 5.02 -3.62
CA VAL A 35 14.95 6.09 -4.45
C VAL A 35 13.76 6.75 -3.75
N ILE A 36 12.81 5.97 -3.23
CA ILE A 36 11.56 6.50 -2.65
C ILE A 36 11.84 7.28 -1.37
N SER A 37 12.70 6.76 -0.47
CA SER A 37 13.03 7.48 0.76
C SER A 37 13.85 8.75 0.50
N ASN A 38 14.69 8.75 -0.54
CA ASN A 38 15.45 9.94 -0.95
C ASN A 38 14.57 11.08 -1.46
N LEU A 39 13.30 10.85 -1.80
CA LEU A 39 12.38 11.95 -2.13
C LEU A 39 12.24 12.96 -0.99
N LEU A 40 12.44 12.54 0.26
CA LEU A 40 12.45 13.43 1.43
C LEU A 40 13.61 14.44 1.40
N SER A 41 14.70 14.15 0.67
CA SER A 41 15.84 15.07 0.53
C SER A 41 15.45 16.38 -0.16
N ALA A 42 14.35 16.38 -0.93
CA ALA A 42 13.83 17.57 -1.60
C ALA A 42 13.19 18.59 -0.64
N ILE A 43 12.94 18.22 0.63
CA ILE A 43 12.42 19.15 1.64
C ILE A 43 13.51 20.18 1.99
N PRO A 44 13.26 21.50 1.80
CA PRO A 44 14.25 22.53 2.10
C PRO A 44 14.73 22.48 3.55
N TYR A 45 16.02 22.72 3.75
CA TYR A 45 16.73 22.80 5.05
C TYR A 45 16.82 21.49 5.85
N LEU A 46 15.77 20.66 5.86
CA LEU A 46 15.67 19.46 6.70
C LEU A 46 15.82 18.13 5.93
N GLY A 47 15.75 18.15 4.60
CA GLY A 47 15.64 16.93 3.79
C GLY A 47 16.74 15.90 4.05
N ASP A 48 18.02 16.31 3.99
CA ASP A 48 19.17 15.41 4.24
C ASP A 48 19.13 14.80 5.65
N THR A 49 18.74 15.61 6.65
CA THR A 49 18.61 15.13 8.04
C THR A 49 17.48 14.12 8.17
N LEU A 50 16.34 14.36 7.52
CA LEU A 50 15.19 13.44 7.52
C LEU A 50 15.52 12.10 6.86
N VAL A 51 16.22 12.12 5.73
CA VAL A 51 16.66 10.90 5.02
C VAL A 51 17.59 10.07 5.91
N LYS A 52 18.65 10.68 6.45
CA LYS A 52 19.60 9.98 7.34
C LYS A 52 18.94 9.47 8.62
N TRP A 53 18.01 10.26 9.18
CA TRP A 53 17.21 9.84 10.33
C TRP A 53 16.33 8.64 10.00
N LEU A 54 15.70 8.62 8.81
CA LEU A 54 14.87 7.50 8.38
C LEU A 54 15.70 6.24 8.18
N TRP A 55 16.86 6.36 7.53
CA TRP A 55 17.77 5.23 7.31
C TRP A 55 18.45 4.73 8.59
N GLY A 56 18.68 5.61 9.56
CA GLY A 56 19.51 5.30 10.73
C GLY A 56 20.99 5.22 10.38
N GLY A 57 21.43 5.92 9.33
CA GLY A 57 22.77 5.85 8.78
C GLY A 57 22.95 6.75 7.54
N PHE A 58 24.03 6.55 6.80
CA PHE A 58 24.35 7.33 5.58
C PHE A 58 23.75 6.74 4.29
N SER A 59 23.27 5.50 4.35
CA SER A 59 22.63 4.78 3.25
C SER A 59 21.58 3.83 3.81
N VAL A 60 20.73 3.28 2.94
CA VAL A 60 19.88 2.14 3.28
C VAL A 60 20.78 0.96 3.69
N ASP A 61 20.56 0.42 4.88
CA ASP A 61 21.33 -0.70 5.45
C ASP A 61 20.50 -1.47 6.49
N ASN A 62 21.11 -2.37 7.26
CA ASN A 62 20.45 -3.23 8.25
C ASN A 62 19.60 -2.47 9.28
N ALA A 63 20.06 -1.28 9.71
CA ALA A 63 19.29 -0.41 10.61
C ALA A 63 17.96 0.03 9.98
N THR A 64 17.97 0.32 8.66
CA THR A 64 16.76 0.66 7.90
C THR A 64 15.82 -0.53 7.81
N LEU A 65 16.35 -1.71 7.44
CA LEU A 65 15.56 -2.94 7.27
C LEU A 65 14.82 -3.34 8.54
N THR A 66 15.51 -3.31 9.68
CA THR A 66 14.93 -3.69 10.97
C THR A 66 13.77 -2.75 11.35
N ARG A 67 13.93 -1.44 11.16
CA ARG A 67 12.88 -0.45 11.43
C ARG A 67 11.71 -0.59 10.46
N PHE A 68 11.99 -0.87 9.19
CA PHE A 68 10.97 -1.05 8.17
C PHE A 68 10.14 -2.30 8.45
N PHE A 69 10.76 -3.37 8.96
CA PHE A 69 10.05 -4.55 9.44
C PHE A 69 9.09 -4.21 10.60
N GLU A 70 9.57 -3.53 11.63
CA GLU A 70 8.73 -3.13 12.78
C GLU A 70 7.55 -2.24 12.35
N LEU A 71 7.80 -1.28 11.45
CA LEU A 71 6.75 -0.41 10.91
C LEU A 71 5.76 -1.19 10.02
N HIS A 72 6.25 -2.06 9.14
CA HIS A 72 5.40 -2.91 8.31
C HIS A 72 4.52 -3.84 9.15
N PHE A 73 5.03 -4.33 10.28
CA PHE A 73 4.25 -5.12 11.23
C PHE A 73 3.18 -4.29 11.95
N LEU A 74 3.51 -3.06 12.38
CA LEU A 74 2.61 -2.21 13.15
C LEU A 74 1.46 -1.62 12.30
N LEU A 75 1.76 -1.14 11.10
CA LEU A 75 0.79 -0.39 10.28
C LEU A 75 -0.51 -1.14 9.93
N PRO A 76 -0.52 -2.46 9.65
CA PRO A 76 -1.75 -3.23 9.48
C PRO A 76 -2.74 -3.12 10.65
N PHE A 77 -2.25 -3.04 11.90
CA PHE A 77 -3.12 -2.85 13.07
C PHE A 77 -3.70 -1.44 13.12
N ILE A 78 -2.91 -0.44 12.73
CA ILE A 78 -3.38 0.95 12.59
C ILE A 78 -4.43 1.03 11.46
N LEU A 79 -4.22 0.35 10.33
CA LEU A 79 -5.18 0.24 9.23
C LEU A 79 -6.51 -0.37 9.70
N ALA A 80 -6.46 -1.43 10.52
CA ALA A 80 -7.66 -2.04 11.07
C ALA A 80 -8.45 -1.04 11.95
N ALA A 81 -7.76 -0.31 12.84
CA ALA A 81 -8.38 0.73 13.67
C ALA A 81 -8.97 1.88 12.82
N MET A 82 -8.23 2.35 11.81
CA MET A 82 -8.70 3.40 10.90
C MET A 82 -9.88 2.96 10.04
N THR A 83 -9.97 1.67 9.70
CA THR A 83 -11.13 1.10 8.98
C THR A 83 -12.39 1.15 9.86
N MET A 84 -12.28 0.88 11.16
CA MET A 84 -13.42 1.04 12.08
C MET A 84 -13.88 2.50 12.16
N ILE A 85 -12.96 3.46 12.19
CA ILE A 85 -13.29 4.90 12.17
C ILE A 85 -13.95 5.28 10.83
N HIS A 86 -13.46 4.74 9.71
CA HIS A 86 -14.03 4.96 8.39
C HIS A 86 -15.50 4.50 8.34
N LEU A 87 -15.77 3.29 8.82
CA LEU A 87 -17.12 2.72 8.88
C LEU A 87 -18.02 3.45 9.88
N LEU A 88 -17.48 3.93 11.00
CA LEU A 88 -18.22 4.76 11.95
C LEU A 88 -18.76 6.02 11.27
N PHE A 89 -17.92 6.76 10.54
CA PHE A 89 -18.37 7.94 9.80
C PHE A 89 -19.33 7.60 8.66
N LEU A 90 -19.14 6.48 7.97
CA LEU A 90 -20.09 6.01 6.96
C LEU A 90 -21.46 5.73 7.58
N HIS A 91 -21.53 5.09 8.75
CA HIS A 91 -22.79 4.76 9.42
C HIS A 91 -23.56 5.99 9.92
N GLN A 92 -22.90 7.12 10.13
CA GLN A 92 -23.59 8.37 10.49
C GLN A 92 -24.48 8.89 9.37
N THR A 93 -24.10 8.68 8.10
CA THR A 93 -24.86 9.16 6.94
C THR A 93 -25.56 8.06 6.14
N GLY A 94 -25.09 6.82 6.27
CA GLY A 94 -25.41 5.72 5.36
C GLY A 94 -24.67 5.82 4.03
N SER A 95 -24.79 4.77 3.21
CA SER A 95 -24.19 4.68 1.88
C SER A 95 -24.89 5.61 0.87
N ASN A 96 -24.11 6.12 -0.08
CA ASN A 96 -24.67 6.75 -1.28
C ASN A 96 -25.20 5.70 -2.27
N ASN A 97 -25.89 6.13 -3.32
CA ASN A 97 -26.40 5.26 -4.38
C ASN A 97 -26.06 5.83 -5.78
N PRO A 98 -26.19 5.02 -6.85
CA PRO A 98 -25.78 5.43 -8.20
C PRO A 98 -26.48 6.69 -8.74
N LEU A 99 -27.69 7.01 -8.26
CA LEU A 99 -28.43 8.20 -8.68
C LEU A 99 -27.98 9.46 -7.94
N GLY A 100 -27.21 9.33 -6.85
CA GLY A 100 -26.81 10.45 -5.99
C GLY A 100 -27.96 11.12 -5.25
N LEU A 101 -29.17 10.56 -5.30
CA LEU A 101 -30.36 11.07 -4.64
C LEU A 101 -30.47 10.51 -3.21
N LYS A 102 -31.33 11.07 -2.36
CA LYS A 102 -31.56 10.52 -1.02
C LYS A 102 -32.32 9.20 -1.11
N SER A 103 -31.75 8.10 -0.60
CA SER A 103 -32.34 6.76 -0.61
C SER A 103 -33.30 6.46 0.55
N ASN A 104 -33.63 7.46 1.39
CA ASN A 104 -34.40 7.24 2.63
C ASN A 104 -35.79 6.64 2.42
N LEU A 105 -36.38 6.79 1.23
CA LEU A 105 -37.71 6.28 0.91
C LEU A 105 -37.71 4.80 0.50
N ASP A 106 -36.55 4.22 0.18
CA ASP A 106 -36.41 2.86 -0.36
C ASP A 106 -35.18 2.17 0.23
N LYS A 107 -35.16 2.03 1.56
CA LYS A 107 -34.12 1.29 2.27
C LYS A 107 -34.55 -0.16 2.43
N ILE A 108 -33.63 -1.07 2.10
CA ILE A 108 -33.74 -2.49 2.42
C ILE A 108 -32.74 -2.86 3.53
N PRO A 109 -33.03 -3.87 4.37
CA PRO A 109 -32.09 -4.32 5.39
C PRO A 109 -30.81 -4.88 4.76
N PHE A 110 -29.69 -4.78 5.49
CA PHE A 110 -28.40 -5.30 5.01
C PHE A 110 -28.46 -6.82 4.79
N HIS A 111 -29.01 -7.55 5.75
CA HIS A 111 -29.25 -8.98 5.64
C HIS A 111 -30.71 -9.24 5.21
N PRO A 112 -30.98 -10.14 4.25
CA PRO A 112 -30.02 -11.01 3.55
C PRO A 112 -29.38 -10.39 2.30
N TYR A 113 -29.92 -9.27 1.80
CA TYR A 113 -29.67 -8.76 0.46
C TYR A 113 -28.20 -8.44 0.16
N PHE A 114 -27.55 -7.62 0.99
CA PHE A 114 -26.15 -7.26 0.80
C PHE A 114 -25.22 -8.35 1.31
N SER A 115 -25.61 -9.10 2.35
CA SER A 115 -24.81 -10.24 2.83
C SER A 115 -24.56 -11.29 1.75
N ILE A 116 -25.58 -11.67 0.97
CA ILE A 116 -25.41 -12.67 -0.10
C ILE A 116 -24.64 -12.09 -1.31
N LYS A 117 -24.85 -10.80 -1.60
CA LYS A 117 -24.12 -10.10 -2.66
C LYS A 117 -22.62 -9.99 -2.34
N ASP A 118 -22.29 -9.66 -1.09
CA ASP A 118 -20.91 -9.55 -0.62
C ASP A 118 -20.23 -10.92 -0.60
N LEU A 119 -20.93 -11.97 -0.18
CA LEU A 119 -20.42 -13.34 -0.24
C LEU A 119 -20.08 -13.76 -1.67
N MET A 120 -20.96 -13.47 -2.64
CA MET A 120 -20.68 -13.72 -4.06
C MET A 120 -19.42 -12.96 -4.53
N GLY A 121 -19.30 -11.67 -4.18
CA GLY A 121 -18.13 -10.87 -4.51
C GLY A 121 -16.83 -11.41 -3.90
N MET A 122 -16.87 -11.86 -2.65
CA MET A 122 -15.75 -12.51 -1.96
C MET A 122 -15.34 -13.80 -2.68
N MET A 123 -16.29 -14.66 -3.06
CA MET A 123 -16.00 -15.90 -3.76
C MET A 123 -15.32 -15.67 -5.11
N ILE A 124 -15.77 -14.68 -5.89
CA ILE A 124 -15.15 -14.31 -7.16
C ILE A 124 -13.72 -13.77 -6.94
N THR A 125 -13.54 -12.88 -5.97
CA THR A 125 -12.23 -12.31 -5.63
C THR A 125 -11.24 -13.38 -5.18
N LEU A 126 -11.69 -14.29 -4.31
CA LEU A 126 -10.87 -15.40 -3.82
C LEU A 126 -10.51 -16.38 -4.94
N MET A 127 -11.44 -16.67 -5.86
CA MET A 127 -11.15 -17.50 -7.02
C MET A 127 -10.08 -16.88 -7.91
N MET A 128 -10.18 -15.57 -8.22
CA MET A 128 -9.14 -14.87 -8.99
C MET A 128 -7.78 -14.89 -8.27
N PHE A 129 -7.77 -14.67 -6.96
CA PHE A 129 -6.56 -14.72 -6.15
C PHE A 129 -5.92 -16.13 -6.17
N ILE A 130 -6.71 -17.17 -5.97
CA ILE A 130 -6.24 -18.57 -6.03
C ILE A 130 -5.67 -18.89 -7.41
N MET A 131 -6.36 -18.52 -8.49
CA MET A 131 -5.86 -18.72 -9.86
C MET A 131 -4.51 -18.03 -10.07
N LEU A 132 -4.36 -16.78 -9.63
CA LEU A 132 -3.09 -16.06 -9.71
C LEU A 132 -1.99 -16.80 -8.94
N THR A 133 -2.24 -17.19 -7.69
CA THR A 133 -1.22 -17.84 -6.85
C THR A 133 -0.83 -19.25 -7.30
N LEU A 134 -1.76 -20.03 -7.84
CA LEU A 134 -1.50 -21.42 -8.23
C LEU A 134 -1.03 -21.57 -9.67
N TRP A 135 -1.46 -20.70 -10.59
CA TRP A 135 -1.11 -20.82 -12.00
C TRP A 135 0.05 -19.91 -12.39
N GLU A 136 0.03 -18.64 -11.97
CA GLU A 136 1.03 -17.65 -12.38
C GLU A 136 1.48 -16.74 -11.20
N PRO A 137 2.08 -17.30 -10.14
CA PRO A 137 2.40 -16.56 -8.91
C PRO A 137 3.38 -15.40 -9.10
N ARG A 138 4.09 -15.37 -10.24
CA ARG A 138 5.10 -14.36 -10.57
C ARG A 138 4.61 -13.31 -11.56
N LEU A 139 3.37 -13.42 -12.06
CA LEU A 139 2.86 -12.54 -13.13
C LEU A 139 2.92 -11.05 -12.79
N LEU A 140 2.70 -10.70 -11.52
CA LEU A 140 2.61 -9.32 -11.06
C LEU A 140 3.89 -8.80 -10.41
N GLY A 141 4.95 -9.62 -10.28
CA GLY A 141 6.19 -9.24 -9.60
C GLY A 141 7.36 -9.05 -10.56
N ASP A 142 8.40 -8.36 -10.08
CA ASP A 142 9.62 -8.14 -10.86
C ASP A 142 10.65 -9.27 -10.65
N PRO A 143 11.16 -9.93 -11.72
CA PRO A 143 12.14 -11.01 -11.59
C PRO A 143 13.46 -10.56 -10.95
N GLU A 144 13.82 -9.28 -11.04
CA GLU A 144 15.07 -8.77 -10.48
C GLU A 144 15.05 -8.79 -8.95
N ASN A 145 13.87 -8.85 -8.32
CA ASN A 145 13.77 -8.94 -6.86
C ASN A 145 14.13 -10.33 -6.29
N PHE A 146 14.39 -11.33 -7.16
CA PHE A 146 14.98 -12.61 -6.76
C PHE A 146 16.51 -12.58 -6.73
N ILE A 147 17.13 -11.50 -7.22
CA ILE A 147 18.58 -11.31 -7.15
C ILE A 147 18.90 -10.65 -5.81
N PRO A 148 19.83 -11.20 -4.99
CA PRO A 148 20.26 -10.55 -3.77
C PRO A 148 20.76 -9.13 -4.04
N THR A 149 20.45 -8.21 -3.13
CA THR A 149 20.86 -6.80 -3.29
C THR A 149 22.38 -6.64 -3.42
N SER A 150 22.79 -5.70 -4.26
CA SER A 150 24.15 -5.18 -4.31
C SER A 150 24.11 -3.66 -4.28
N PRO A 151 24.63 -3.01 -3.21
CA PRO A 151 24.67 -1.54 -3.12
C PRO A 151 25.52 -0.87 -4.21
N LEU A 152 26.36 -1.63 -4.91
CA LEU A 152 27.29 -1.12 -5.93
C LEU A 152 26.76 -1.26 -7.36
N VAL A 153 25.67 -2.01 -7.55
CA VAL A 153 25.14 -2.33 -8.89
C VAL A 153 23.67 -1.95 -8.94
N THR A 154 23.39 -0.82 -9.57
CA THR A 154 22.03 -0.42 -9.94
C THR A 154 21.57 -1.22 -11.15
N GLN A 155 20.30 -1.61 -11.15
CA GLN A 155 19.67 -2.23 -12.31
C GLN A 155 19.38 -1.22 -13.41
N VAL A 156 19.31 -1.68 -14.66
CA VAL A 156 19.13 -0.81 -15.85
C VAL A 156 17.73 -0.17 -15.86
N HIS A 157 16.73 -0.89 -15.35
CA HIS A 157 15.33 -0.44 -15.34
C HIS A 157 14.73 -0.52 -13.93
N ILE A 158 15.18 0.34 -13.01
CA ILE A 158 14.56 0.45 -11.68
C ILE A 158 13.15 1.05 -11.82
N GLN A 159 12.16 0.33 -11.30
CA GLN A 159 10.77 0.75 -11.25
C GLN A 159 10.10 0.22 -9.97
N PRO A 160 9.06 0.88 -9.45
CA PRO A 160 8.28 0.31 -8.37
C PRO A 160 7.30 -0.75 -8.91
N GLU A 161 6.69 -1.48 -7.99
CA GLU A 161 5.60 -2.39 -8.28
C GLU A 161 4.45 -1.72 -9.05
N TRP A 162 3.72 -2.52 -9.83
CA TRP A 162 2.76 -2.04 -10.84
C TRP A 162 1.73 -1.03 -10.32
N TYR A 163 1.28 -1.17 -9.07
CA TYR A 163 0.31 -0.29 -8.43
C TYR A 163 0.85 1.11 -8.08
N PHE A 164 2.16 1.35 -8.22
CA PHE A 164 2.79 2.66 -8.07
C PHE A 164 3.20 3.30 -9.40
N LEU A 165 3.13 2.59 -10.53
CA LEU A 165 3.63 3.08 -11.82
C LEU A 165 2.98 4.39 -12.27
N PHE A 166 1.71 4.60 -11.96
CA PHE A 166 1.03 5.86 -12.31
C PHE A 166 1.66 7.07 -11.60
N ALA A 167 1.98 6.93 -10.31
CA ALA A 167 2.59 8.00 -9.52
C ALA A 167 4.06 8.20 -9.90
N TYR A 168 4.76 7.10 -10.18
CA TYR A 168 6.12 7.13 -10.70
C TYR A 168 6.21 7.84 -12.05
N ALA A 169 5.25 7.61 -12.95
CA ALA A 169 5.18 8.30 -14.24
C ALA A 169 4.88 9.81 -14.10
N ILE A 170 4.15 10.23 -13.07
CA ILE A 170 3.90 11.66 -12.77
C ILE A 170 5.17 12.34 -12.23
N LEU A 171 5.98 11.60 -11.46
CA LEU A 171 7.21 12.13 -10.86
C LEU A 171 8.32 12.37 -11.90
N ARG A 172 8.36 11.57 -12.96
CA ARG A 172 9.39 11.61 -14.02
C ARG A 172 9.11 12.68 -15.06
#